data_AF-A0A6G1Q3E1-F1
#
_entry.id   AF-A0A6G1Q3E1-F1
#
_cell.length_a   1.000
_cell.length_b   1.000
_cell.length_c   1.000
_cell.angle_alpha   90.00
_cell.angle_beta   90.00
_cell.angle_gamma   90.00
#
_symmetry.space_group_name_H-M   'P 1'
#
loop_
_entity.id
_entity.type
_entity.pdbx_description
1 polymer ?
#
loop_
_entity_poly.entity_id
_entity_poly.type
_entity_poly.pdbx_seq_one_letter_code
_entity_poly.pdbx_strand_id
1 'polypeptide(L)'
;MSQTMKLWERVVEARLRAEMNICEQQYGFMPIENTTEAVVALRMLMEKYREGHSELHCVLVHLEKAYDRVQTEELWFCMRKSGVAEKYVRVVQDIYESCKTVVRFAVGVLE
;
A
#
# COMPACT_ATOMS: atom_id res chain seq x y z
N MET A 1 -18.47 -6.07 -2.11
CA MET A 1 -17.51 -6.91 -1.37
C MET A 1 -18.18 -7.43 -0.09
N SER A 2 -18.25 -8.75 0.12
CA SER A 2 -18.93 -9.35 1.29
C SER A 2 -18.12 -9.15 2.58
N GLN A 3 -18.77 -9.24 3.75
CA GLN A 3 -18.08 -9.17 5.05
C GLN A 3 -17.03 -10.28 5.19
N THR A 4 -17.33 -11.46 4.66
CA THR A 4 -16.40 -12.60 4.60
C THR A 4 -15.14 -12.27 3.80
N MET A 5 -15.28 -11.57 2.67
CA MET A 5 -14.14 -11.19 1.83
C MET A 5 -13.21 -10.22 2.56
N LYS A 6 -13.75 -9.23 3.27
CA LYS A 6 -12.94 -8.31 4.08
C LYS A 6 -12.14 -9.03 5.17
N LEU A 7 -12.74 -10.04 5.81
CA LEU A 7 -12.04 -10.85 6.80
C LEU A 7 -10.91 -11.67 6.14
N TRP A 8 -11.20 -12.26 4.98
CA TRP A 8 -10.23 -13.02 4.21
C TRP A 8 -9.03 -12.14 3.78
N GLU A 9 -9.29 -10.97 3.21
CA GLU A 9 -8.27 -10.00 2.82
C GLU A 9 -7.35 -9.62 4.00
N ARG A 10 -7.92 -9.40 5.20
CA ARG A 10 -7.12 -9.13 6.41
C ARG A 10 -6.20 -10.30 6.79
N VAL A 11 -6.65 -11.54 6.62
CA VAL A 11 -5.83 -12.72 6.90
C VAL A 11 -4.70 -12.86 5.88
N VAL A 12 -4.99 -12.61 4.60
CA VAL A 12 -3.97 -12.64 3.52
C VAL A 12 -2.94 -11.53 3.73
N GLU A 13 -3.38 -10.32 4.03
CA GLU A 13 -2.52 -9.16 4.31
C GLU A 13 -1.58 -9.43 5.49
N ALA A 14 -2.09 -9.92 6.62
CA ALA A 14 -1.26 -10.22 7.79
C ALA A 14 -0.18 -11.27 7.49
N ARG A 15 -0.51 -12.27 6.65
CA ARG A 15 0.44 -13.30 6.23
C ARG A 15 1.49 -12.76 5.27
N LEU A 16 1.09 -11.94 4.30
CA LEU A 16 2.01 -11.27 3.37
C LEU A 16 2.99 -10.37 4.13
N ARG A 17 2.49 -9.59 5.08
CA ARG A 17 3.32 -8.72 5.91
C ARG A 17 4.39 -9.48 6.70
N ALA A 18 4.11 -10.71 7.11
CA ALA A 18 5.09 -11.55 7.79
C ALA A 18 6.18 -12.13 6.86
N GLU A 19 5.91 -12.24 5.56
CA GLU A 19 6.90 -12.70 4.57
C GLU A 19 7.70 -11.57 3.92
N MET A 20 7.17 -10.33 3.93
CA MET A 20 7.79 -9.20 3.26
C MET A 20 8.67 -8.39 4.21
N ASN A 21 9.87 -8.02 3.73
CA ASN A 21 10.71 -7.05 4.40
C ASN A 21 10.30 -5.63 3.99
N ILE A 22 9.58 -4.92 4.87
CA ILE A 22 9.18 -3.53 4.64
C ILE A 22 10.24 -2.60 5.24
N CYS A 23 10.62 -1.58 4.49
CA CYS A 23 11.59 -0.58 4.91
C CYS A 23 11.12 0.18 6.16
N GLU A 24 11.99 0.44 7.14
CA GLU A 24 11.67 1.18 8.38
C GLU A 24 11.19 2.62 8.14
N GLN A 25 11.49 3.18 6.97
CA GLN A 25 11.07 4.52 6.56
C GLN A 25 9.66 4.54 5.93
N GLN A 26 8.97 3.39 5.86
CA GLN A 26 7.60 3.31 5.36
C GLN A 26 6.62 3.62 6.49
N TYR A 27 6.16 4.86 6.60
CA TYR A 27 5.15 5.23 7.60
C TYR A 27 3.70 4.96 7.16
N GLY A 28 3.48 4.71 5.87
CA GLY A 28 2.16 4.47 5.31
C GLY A 28 1.74 3.01 5.43
N PHE A 29 0.48 2.75 5.83
CA PHE A 29 -0.08 1.40 5.95
C PHE A 29 0.69 0.46 6.88
N MET A 30 1.46 1.02 7.83
CA MET A 30 2.13 0.27 8.87
C MET A 30 1.29 0.27 10.16
N PRO A 31 1.31 -0.83 10.93
CA PRO A 31 0.74 -0.81 12.27
C PRO A 31 1.60 0.10 13.16
N ILE A 32 0.97 0.94 13.98
CA ILE A 32 1.58 1.84 14.99
C ILE A 32 2.23 3.09 14.38
N GLU A 33 3.03 2.95 13.32
CA GLU A 33 3.60 4.07 12.60
C GLU A 33 2.51 4.82 11.83
N ASN A 34 2.46 6.13 12.02
CA ASN A 34 1.45 6.98 11.39
C ASN A 34 2.11 8.17 10.69
N THR A 35 1.38 8.76 9.76
CA THR A 35 1.85 9.91 8.98
C THR A 35 2.29 11.09 9.87
N THR A 36 1.77 11.20 11.09
CA THR A 36 2.17 12.25 12.05
C THR A 36 3.61 12.09 12.47
N GLU A 37 4.09 10.86 12.71
CA GLU A 37 5.47 10.60 13.10
C GLU A 37 6.44 10.99 11.99
N ALA A 38 6.13 10.63 10.74
CA ALA A 38 6.90 11.07 9.57
C ALA A 38 6.98 12.60 9.46
N VAL A 39 5.86 13.29 9.69
CA VAL A 39 5.79 14.76 9.66
C VAL A 39 6.60 15.38 10.80
N VAL A 40 6.53 14.81 12.01
CA VAL A 40 7.31 15.28 13.16
C VAL A 40 8.81 15.07 12.90
N ALA A 41 9.22 13.89 12.41
CA ALA A 41 10.61 13.61 12.06
C ALA A 41 11.14 14.59 11.00
N LEU A 42 10.35 14.88 9.97
CA LEU A 42 10.70 15.88 8.96
C LEU A 42 10.84 17.29 9.57
N ARG A 43 9.93 17.69 10.46
CA ARG A 43 10.01 18.98 11.16
C ARG A 43 11.27 19.09 12.02
N MET A 44 11.60 18.06 12.78
CA MET A 44 12.82 18.01 13.59
C MET A 44 14.08 18.11 12.73
N LEU A 45 14.09 17.46 11.57
CA LEU A 45 15.18 17.57 10.60
C LEU A 45 15.32 19.01 10.07
N MET A 46 14.20 19.64 9.68
CA MET A 46 14.19 21.03 9.21
C MET A 46 14.69 22.01 10.29
N GLU A 47 14.27 21.82 11.55
CA GLU A 47 14.69 22.66 12.67
C GLU A 47 16.19 22.54 12.94
N LYS A 48 16.73 21.32 12.92
CA LYS A 48 18.17 21.06 13.13
C LYS A 48 19.04 21.76 12.06
N TYR A 49 18.64 21.72 10.80
CA TYR A 49 19.36 22.41 9.72
C TYR A 49 19.27 23.93 9.84
N ARG A 50 18.09 24.45 10.25
CA ARG A 50 17.90 25.87 10.52
C ARG A 50 18.80 26.37 11.65
N GLU A 51 18.92 25.62 12.75
CA GLU A 51 19.82 25.94 13.86
C GLU A 51 21.29 25.90 13.46
N GLY A 52 21.67 24.94 12.61
CA GLY A 52 23.02 24.81 12.08
C GLY A 52 23.36 25.74 10.92
N HIS A 53 22.49 26.72 10.59
CA HIS A 53 22.64 27.63 9.44
C HIS A 53 23.02 26.91 8.13
N SER A 54 22.51 25.70 7.93
CA SER A 54 22.82 24.84 6.80
C SER A 54 21.62 24.72 5.88
N GLU A 55 21.86 24.66 4.58
CA GLU A 55 20.78 24.50 3.60
C GLU A 55 20.24 23.06 3.62
N LEU A 56 18.90 22.93 3.57
CA LEU A 56 18.19 21.67 3.44
C LEU A 56 17.32 21.74 2.17
N HIS A 57 17.56 20.83 1.23
CA HIS A 57 16.72 20.68 0.04
C HIS A 57 15.83 19.45 0.17
N CYS A 58 14.51 19.65 0.05
CA CYS A 58 13.53 18.57 0.11
C CYS A 58 12.87 18.37 -1.26
N VAL A 59 12.79 17.12 -1.72
CA VAL A 59 12.06 16.74 -2.93
C VAL A 59 10.82 15.97 -2.53
N LEU A 60 9.64 16.51 -2.84
CA LEU A 60 8.36 15.85 -2.59
C LEU A 60 7.86 15.20 -3.88
N VAL A 61 7.73 13.88 -3.86
CA VAL A 61 7.22 13.09 -4.99
C VAL A 61 5.84 12.57 -4.64
N HIS A 62 4.87 12.80 -5.53
CA HIS A 62 3.52 12.25 -5.41
C HIS A 62 3.16 11.48 -6.67
N LEU A 63 2.58 10.29 -6.50
CA LEU A 63 2.09 9.46 -7.59
C LEU A 63 0.61 9.76 -7.83
N GLU A 64 0.32 10.38 -8.97
CA GLU A 64 -1.06 10.64 -9.39
C GLU A 64 -1.77 9.30 -9.66
N LYS A 65 -2.92 9.08 -8.99
CA LYS A 65 -3.75 7.86 -9.13
C LYS A 65 -2.96 6.57 -8.92
N ALA A 66 -2.20 6.52 -7.83
CA ALA A 66 -1.30 5.41 -7.51
C ALA A 66 -1.97 4.03 -7.56
N TYR A 67 -3.24 3.91 -7.15
CA TYR A 67 -3.96 2.63 -7.20
C TYR A 67 -4.52 2.30 -8.59
N ASP A 68 -4.98 3.30 -9.34
CA ASP A 68 -5.62 3.07 -10.64
C ASP A 68 -4.62 2.78 -11.77
N ARG A 69 -3.36 3.21 -11.59
CA ARG A 69 -2.30 3.09 -12.60
C ARG A 69 -1.36 1.91 -12.40
N VAL A 70 -1.52 1.14 -11.32
CA VAL A 70 -0.73 -0.08 -11.11
C VAL A 70 -1.24 -1.14 -12.07
N GLN A 71 -0.39 -1.52 -13.04
CA GLN A 71 -0.62 -2.69 -13.87
C GLN A 71 -0.47 -3.95 -13.00
N THR A 72 -1.38 -4.91 -13.17
CA THR A 72 -1.47 -6.10 -12.31
C THR A 72 -0.28 -7.03 -12.53
N GLU A 73 0.23 -7.12 -13.76
CA GLU A 73 1.41 -7.91 -14.11
C GLU A 73 2.66 -7.48 -13.32
N GLU A 74 2.86 -6.17 -13.18
CA GLU A 74 3.93 -5.56 -12.42
C GLU A 74 3.77 -5.83 -10.92
N LEU A 75 2.54 -5.89 -10.41
CA LEU A 75 2.28 -6.28 -9.03
C LEU A 75 2.75 -7.72 -8.78
N TRP A 76 2.40 -8.67 -9.66
CA TRP A 76 2.85 -10.07 -9.55
C TRP A 76 4.37 -10.18 -9.61
N PHE A 77 4.99 -9.43 -10.52
CA PHE A 77 6.45 -9.37 -10.64
C PHE A 77 7.10 -8.84 -9.36
N CYS A 78 6.60 -7.74 -8.80
CA CYS A 78 7.11 -7.14 -7.58
C CYS A 78 6.98 -8.10 -6.38
N MET A 79 5.85 -8.81 -6.24
CA MET A 79 5.66 -9.78 -5.18
C MET A 79 6.70 -10.91 -5.25
N ARG A 80 6.89 -11.50 -6.44
CA ARG A 80 7.89 -12.56 -6.66
C ARG A 80 9.30 -12.07 -6.40
N LYS A 81 9.64 -10.87 -6.89
CA LYS A 81 10.95 -10.25 -6.66
C LYS A 81 11.22 -9.96 -5.19
N SER A 82 10.18 -9.66 -4.42
CA SER A 82 10.25 -9.42 -2.97
C SER A 82 10.34 -10.71 -2.15
N GLY A 83 10.38 -11.88 -2.80
CA GLY A 83 10.52 -13.18 -2.14
C GLY A 83 9.21 -13.77 -1.59
N VAL A 84 8.06 -13.19 -1.96
CA VAL A 84 6.75 -13.71 -1.54
C VAL A 84 6.53 -15.09 -2.14
N ALA A 85 6.07 -16.05 -1.32
CA ALA A 85 5.81 -17.39 -1.80
C ALA A 85 4.71 -17.41 -2.88
N GLU A 86 4.90 -18.22 -3.93
CA GLU A 86 3.98 -18.27 -5.10
C GLU A 86 2.53 -18.57 -4.71
N LYS A 87 2.31 -19.30 -3.60
CA LYS A 87 0.97 -19.55 -3.06
C LYS A 87 0.20 -18.25 -2.74
N TYR A 88 0.88 -17.21 -2.25
CA TYR A 88 0.24 -15.93 -1.97
C TYR A 88 0.09 -15.07 -3.22
N VAL A 89 1.04 -15.16 -4.16
CA VAL A 89 0.90 -14.50 -5.47
C VAL A 89 -0.37 -14.97 -6.16
N ARG A 90 -0.62 -16.28 -6.20
CA ARG A 90 -1.85 -16.87 -6.76
C ARG A 90 -3.11 -16.41 -6.03
N VAL A 91 -3.09 -16.38 -4.69
CA VAL A 91 -4.24 -15.89 -3.91
C VAL A 91 -4.58 -14.43 -4.27
N VAL A 92 -3.57 -13.57 -4.44
CA VAL A 92 -3.84 -12.17 -4.84
C VAL A 92 -4.30 -12.10 -6.30
N GLN A 93 -3.73 -12.90 -7.21
CA GLN A 93 -4.24 -13.02 -8.60
C GLN A 93 -5.73 -13.39 -8.63
N ASP A 94 -6.12 -14.41 -7.87
CA ASP A 94 -7.51 -14.87 -7.79
C ASP A 94 -8.45 -13.75 -7.29
N ILE A 95 -8.00 -12.93 -6.34
CA ILE A 95 -8.76 -11.78 -5.84
C ILE A 95 -9.02 -10.76 -6.97
N TYR A 96 -8.02 -10.47 -7.80
CA TYR A 96 -8.16 -9.52 -8.90
C TYR A 96 -8.99 -10.07 -10.06
N GLU A 97 -8.81 -11.34 -10.43
CA GLU A 97 -9.54 -11.99 -11.52
C GLU A 97 -11.02 -12.27 -11.19
N SER A 98 -11.33 -12.51 -9.91
CA SER A 98 -12.69 -12.88 -9.46
C SER A 98 -13.58 -11.69 -9.07
N CYS A 99 -13.11 -10.45 -9.22
CA CYS A 99 -13.88 -9.26 -8.84
C CYS A 99 -14.83 -8.80 -9.95
N LYS A 100 -16.09 -9.24 -9.91
CA LYS A 100 -17.20 -8.59 -10.65
C LYS A 100 -17.73 -7.40 -9.86
N THR A 101 -17.68 -6.20 -10.44
CA THR A 101 -18.20 -4.98 -9.81
C THR A 101 -19.65 -4.77 -10.21
N VAL A 102 -20.56 -5.16 -9.33
CA VAL A 102 -22.00 -4.98 -9.57
C VAL A 102 -22.47 -3.64 -9.01
N VAL A 103 -22.94 -2.75 -9.88
CA VAL A 103 -23.51 -1.44 -9.48
C VAL A 103 -25.04 -1.52 -9.52
N ARG A 104 -25.67 -1.38 -8.36
CA ARG A 104 -27.14 -1.36 -8.25
C ARG A 104 -27.64 0.08 -8.33
N PHE A 105 -28.37 0.39 -9.39
CA PHE A 105 -29.10 1.64 -9.57
C PHE A 105 -30.58 1.45 -9.16
N ALA A 106 -31.31 2.55 -8.94
CA ALA A 106 -32.75 2.50 -8.68
C ALA A 106 -33.55 1.85 -9.84
N VAL A 107 -32.97 1.84 -11.05
CA VAL A 107 -33.60 1.37 -12.29
C VAL A 107 -33.12 -0.03 -12.72
N GLY A 108 -32.18 -0.65 -12.00
CA GLY A 108 -31.62 -1.95 -12.37
C GLY A 108 -30.21 -2.19 -11.87
N VAL A 109 -29.64 -3.31 -12.29
CA VAL A 109 -28.30 -3.76 -11.89
C VAL A 109 -27.41 -3.78 -13.14
N LEU A 110 -26.24 -3.15 -13.05
CA LEU A 110 -25.17 -3.25 -14.04
C LEU A 110 -24.10 -4.20 -13.48
N GLU A 111 -23.71 -5.21 -14.25
CA GLU A 111 -22.62 -6.16 -13.91
C GLU A 111 -21.30 -5.79 -14.58
#